data_AF-A0A953HLX3-F1
#
_entry.id   AF-A0A953HLX3-F1
#
_cell.length_a   1.000
_cell.length_b   1.000
_cell.length_c   1.000
_cell.angle_alpha   90.00
_cell.angle_beta   90.00
_cell.angle_gamma   90.00
#
_symmetry.space_group_name_H-M   'P 1'
#
loop_
_entity.id
_entity.type
_entity.pdbx_description
1 polymer ?
#
loop_
_entity_poly.entity_id
_entity_poly.type
_entity_poly.pdbx_seq_one_letter_code
_entity_poly.pdbx_strand_id
1 'polypeptide(L)'
;MTNMTIAGGRSDARFRAGSAALIVLALTCIHHAYGAAAFDTPWRLHIILFAVPAAIIIVTLLYLAGAYRHETRGRLALWAAALIILAFPVAMIGFYEGGYNHLIKNIVFFVGGEETARSLFPAPTYEMPNDTIFEVTGIAQFPLSVLTTVMTIAMLRETRR
;
A
#
# COMPACT_ATOMS: atom_id res chain seq x y z
N MET A 1 6.64 17.61 24.22
CA MET A 1 5.57 16.68 24.62
C MET A 1 4.25 17.34 24.25
N THR A 2 3.75 17.05 23.05
CA THR A 2 2.55 17.70 22.52
C THR A 2 1.37 16.80 22.81
N ASN A 3 0.41 17.31 23.58
CA ASN A 3 -0.77 16.61 24.05
C ASN A 3 -1.49 15.85 22.91
N MET A 4 -1.41 14.52 22.96
CA MET A 4 -2.42 13.63 22.39
C MET A 4 -3.62 13.60 23.35
N THR A 5 -4.38 14.69 23.44
CA THR A 5 -5.70 14.64 24.07
C THR A 5 -6.74 14.28 23.03
N ILE A 6 -7.25 13.05 23.17
CA ILE A 6 -8.52 12.58 22.61
C ILE A 6 -9.62 13.44 23.23
N ALA A 7 -10.19 14.34 22.43
CA ALA A 7 -11.40 15.08 22.78
C ALA A 7 -12.31 15.09 21.55
N GLY A 8 -13.11 14.04 21.36
CA GLY A 8 -14.29 13.99 20.47
C GLY A 8 -14.14 14.44 19.01
N GLY A 9 -12.94 14.80 18.56
CA GLY A 9 -12.63 15.36 17.26
C GLY A 9 -12.10 14.26 16.35
N ARG A 10 -12.56 14.27 15.09
CA ARG A 10 -12.02 13.41 14.04
C ARG A 10 -10.49 13.43 14.08
N SER A 11 -9.86 12.26 14.05
CA SER A 11 -8.41 12.15 13.92
C SER A 11 -7.93 12.88 12.66
N ASP A 12 -6.77 13.55 12.79
CA ASP A 12 -6.14 14.30 11.69
C ASP A 12 -6.14 13.45 10.41
N ALA A 13 -6.68 13.97 9.30
CA ALA A 13 -6.74 13.22 8.06
C ALA A 13 -5.36 12.78 7.56
N ARG A 14 -4.29 13.52 7.89
CA ARG A 14 -2.91 13.10 7.60
C ARG A 14 -2.55 11.84 8.36
N PHE A 15 -2.93 11.75 9.63
CA PHE A 15 -2.69 10.56 10.43
C PHE A 15 -3.46 9.36 9.88
N ARG A 16 -4.72 9.54 9.48
CA ARG A 16 -5.54 8.48 8.87
C ARG A 16 -4.95 7.99 7.54
N ALA A 17 -4.62 8.90 6.63
CA ALA A 17 -4.03 8.57 5.34
C ALA A 17 -2.66 7.90 5.49
N GLY A 18 -1.79 8.45 6.34
CA GLY A 18 -0.47 7.89 6.65
C GLY A 18 -0.57 6.50 7.25
N SER A 19 -1.43 6.31 8.26
CA SER A 19 -1.63 5.00 8.90
C SER A 19 -2.13 3.96 7.91
N ALA A 20 -3.09 4.31 7.06
CA ALA A 20 -3.60 3.39 6.04
C ALA A 20 -2.50 2.98 5.04
N ALA A 21 -1.70 3.95 4.55
CA ALA A 21 -0.58 3.67 3.66
C ALA A 21 0.49 2.80 4.32
N LEU A 22 0.81 3.05 5.59
CA LEU A 22 1.78 2.25 6.36
C LEU A 22 1.30 0.82 6.58
N ILE A 23 -0.01 0.60 6.79
CA ILE A 23 -0.58 -0.74 6.90
C ILE A 23 -0.40 -1.51 5.58
N VAL A 24 -0.65 -0.86 4.43
CA VAL A 24 -0.40 -1.49 3.11
C VAL A 24 1.08 -1.87 2.96
N LEU A 25 2.00 -0.95 3.28
CA LEU A 25 3.44 -1.21 3.17
C LEU A 25 3.94 -2.27 4.16
N ALA A 26 3.40 -2.32 5.38
CA ALA A 26 3.72 -3.36 6.35
C ALA A 26 3.25 -4.73 5.88
N LEU A 27 2.00 -4.82 5.38
CA LEU A 27 1.47 -6.05 4.79
C LEU A 27 2.31 -6.49 3.58
N THR A 28 2.78 -5.54 2.78
CA THR A 28 3.69 -5.80 1.64
C THR A 28 4.99 -6.45 2.10
N CYS A 29 5.63 -5.91 3.15
CA CYS A 29 6.84 -6.51 3.69
C CYS A 29 6.59 -7.94 4.19
N ILE A 30 5.50 -8.16 4.93
CA ILE A 30 5.12 -9.50 5.43
C ILE A 30 4.88 -10.45 4.25
N HIS A 31 4.11 -10.03 3.26
CA HIS A 31 3.74 -10.82 2.09
C HIS A 31 4.97 -11.25 1.29
N HIS A 32 5.88 -10.32 0.96
CA HIS A 32 7.08 -10.65 0.19
C HIS A 32 8.12 -11.42 1.00
N ALA A 33 8.25 -11.17 2.31
CA ALA A 33 9.11 -11.97 3.18
C ALA A 33 8.61 -13.41 3.30
N TYR A 34 7.30 -13.59 3.50
CA TYR A 34 6.66 -14.89 3.52
C TYR A 34 6.82 -15.61 2.18
N GLY A 35 6.51 -14.94 1.07
CA GLY A 35 6.66 -15.52 -0.26
C GLY A 35 8.11 -15.91 -0.59
N ALA A 36 9.09 -15.10 -0.19
CA ALA A 36 10.49 -15.45 -0.37
C ALA A 36 10.87 -16.76 0.34
N ALA A 37 10.38 -16.95 1.57
CA ALA A 37 10.65 -18.15 2.37
C ALA A 37 9.84 -19.38 1.90
N ALA A 38 8.56 -19.20 1.59
CA ALA A 38 7.65 -20.30 1.23
C ALA A 38 7.95 -20.89 -0.15
N PHE A 39 8.42 -20.07 -1.10
CA PHE A 39 8.63 -20.47 -2.50
C PHE A 39 10.10 -20.52 -2.91
N ASP A 40 11.04 -20.39 -1.97
CA ASP A 40 12.49 -20.31 -2.25
C ASP A 40 12.83 -19.25 -3.33
N THR A 41 12.22 -18.07 -3.18
CA THR A 41 12.33 -16.95 -4.13
C THR A 41 12.94 -15.72 -3.44
N PRO A 42 14.22 -15.77 -3.03
CA PRO A 42 14.84 -14.71 -2.22
C PRO A 42 14.82 -13.34 -2.92
N TRP A 43 14.76 -13.33 -4.25
CA TRP A 43 14.62 -12.11 -5.02
C TRP A 43 13.41 -11.28 -4.58
N ARG A 44 12.29 -11.87 -4.14
CA ARG A 44 11.08 -11.13 -3.68
C ARG A 44 11.37 -10.13 -2.55
N LEU A 45 12.42 -10.35 -1.76
CA LEU A 45 12.84 -9.43 -0.69
C LEU A 45 13.24 -8.04 -1.21
N HIS A 46 13.57 -7.88 -2.50
CA HIS A 46 13.87 -6.57 -3.08
C HIS A 46 12.73 -5.55 -2.89
N ILE A 47 11.47 -6.00 -2.86
CA ILE A 47 10.31 -5.11 -2.64
C ILE A 47 10.37 -4.44 -1.27
N ILE A 48 10.92 -5.10 -0.25
CA ILE A 48 11.09 -4.53 1.10
C ILE A 48 12.04 -3.31 1.05
N LEU A 49 13.07 -3.37 0.19
CA LEU A 49 14.01 -2.28 -0.02
C LEU A 49 13.37 -1.04 -0.67
N PHE A 50 12.17 -1.17 -1.27
CA PHE A 50 11.38 -0.05 -1.76
C PHE A 50 10.28 0.36 -0.76
N ALA A 51 9.64 -0.62 -0.11
CA ALA A 51 8.56 -0.40 0.84
C ALA A 51 9.00 0.39 2.09
N VAL A 52 10.16 0.04 2.67
CA VAL A 52 10.65 0.71 3.88
C VAL A 52 11.05 2.17 3.60
N PRO A 53 11.84 2.50 2.56
CA PRO A 53 12.10 3.90 2.22
C PRO A 53 10.84 4.69 1.88
N ALA A 54 9.89 4.10 1.14
CA ALA A 54 8.62 4.75 0.85
C ALA A 54 7.85 5.10 2.13
N ALA A 55 7.80 4.19 3.11
CA ALA A 55 7.19 4.43 4.41
C ALA A 55 7.84 5.61 5.15
N ILE A 56 9.18 5.64 5.20
CA ILE A 56 9.95 6.73 5.82
C ILE A 56 9.63 8.06 5.13
N ILE A 57 9.69 8.11 3.80
CA ILE A 57 9.43 9.32 3.02
C ILE A 57 8.00 9.83 3.27
N ILE A 58 7.00 8.94 3.27
CA ILE A 58 5.60 9.30 3.54
C ILE A 58 5.47 9.92 4.94
N VAL A 59 6.04 9.29 5.97
CA VAL A 59 5.99 9.79 7.35
C VAL A 59 6.67 11.16 7.45
N THR A 60 7.86 11.31 6.85
CA THR A 60 8.60 12.58 6.84
C THR A 60 7.79 13.68 6.16
N LEU A 61 7.22 13.43 4.98
CA LEU A 61 6.44 14.43 4.24
C LEU A 61 5.15 14.81 4.98
N LEU A 62 4.45 13.86 5.59
CA LEU A 62 3.26 14.16 6.39
C LEU A 62 3.60 14.93 7.66
N TYR A 63 4.72 14.63 8.31
CA TYR A 63 5.24 15.41 9.43
C TYR A 63 5.53 16.86 9.01
N LEU A 64 6.27 17.07 7.90
CA LEU A 64 6.57 18.40 7.37
C LEU A 64 5.31 19.16 6.96
N ALA A 65 4.33 18.47 6.37
CA ALA A 65 3.03 19.04 6.04
C ALA A 65 2.26 19.52 7.28
N GLY A 66 2.39 18.83 8.41
CA GLY A 66 1.84 19.27 9.69
C GLY A 66 2.61 20.43 10.31
N ALA A 67 3.93 20.32 10.36
CA ALA A 67 4.83 21.32 10.96
C ALA A 67 4.75 22.68 10.26
N TYR A 68 4.57 22.70 8.94
CA TYR A 68 4.52 23.90 8.12
C TYR A 68 3.14 24.14 7.49
N ARG A 69 2.06 23.77 8.20
CA ARG A 69 0.68 23.76 7.66
C ARG A 69 0.18 25.08 7.07
N HIS A 70 0.74 26.21 7.50
CA HIS A 70 0.36 27.56 7.05
C HIS A 70 1.30 28.12 5.98
N GLU A 71 2.23 27.32 5.49
CA GLU A 71 3.26 27.73 4.55
C GLU A 71 3.18 26.94 3.25
N THR A 72 3.68 27.53 2.15
CA THR A 72 3.73 26.87 0.84
C THR A 72 4.50 25.54 0.89
N ARG A 73 5.60 25.48 1.66
CA ARG A 73 6.40 24.25 1.82
C ARG A 73 5.61 23.11 2.48
N GLY A 74 4.73 23.40 3.44
CA GLY A 74 3.87 22.36 4.05
C GLY A 74 2.83 21.85 3.06
N ARG A 75 2.27 22.74 2.23
CA ARG A 75 1.36 22.35 1.15
C ARG A 75 2.06 21.49 0.10
N LEU A 76 3.29 21.84 -0.30
CA LEU A 76 4.09 21.03 -1.22
C LEU A 76 4.39 19.64 -0.63
N ALA A 77 4.79 19.57 0.65
CA ALA A 77 5.02 18.30 1.34
C ALA A 77 3.75 17.43 1.39
N LEU A 78 2.58 18.03 1.62
CA LEU A 78 1.31 17.31 1.60
C LEU A 78 0.98 16.69 0.24
N TRP A 79 1.13 17.47 -0.84
CA TRP A 79 0.90 16.98 -2.19
C TRP A 79 1.93 15.94 -2.60
N ALA A 80 3.19 16.10 -2.22
CA ALA A 80 4.23 15.10 -2.42
C ALA A 80 3.90 13.79 -1.69
N ALA A 81 3.46 13.86 -0.42
CA ALA A 81 3.01 12.69 0.33
C ALA A 81 1.84 11.99 -0.37
N ALA A 82 0.81 12.75 -0.78
CA ALA A 82 -0.35 12.20 -1.47
C ALA A 82 0.04 11.54 -2.79
N LEU A 83 0.91 12.16 -3.58
CA LEU A 83 1.41 11.59 -4.83
C LEU A 83 2.13 10.26 -4.59
N ILE A 84 3.03 10.21 -3.62
CA ILE A 84 3.78 8.99 -3.28
C ILE A 84 2.83 7.90 -2.79
N ILE A 85 1.87 8.22 -1.91
CA ILE A 85 0.86 7.27 -1.44
C ILE A 85 0.04 6.71 -2.61
N LEU A 86 -0.44 7.57 -3.51
CA LEU A 86 -1.28 7.14 -4.63
C LEU A 86 -0.49 6.34 -5.67
N ALA A 87 0.76 6.70 -5.93
CA ALA A 87 1.58 6.01 -6.91
C ALA A 87 2.06 4.64 -6.39
N PHE A 88 2.58 4.59 -5.16
CA PHE A 88 3.28 3.40 -4.69
C PHE A 88 2.39 2.43 -3.90
N PRO A 89 2.01 2.69 -2.62
CA PRO A 89 1.18 1.74 -1.89
C PRO A 89 -0.21 1.56 -2.51
N VAL A 90 -0.76 2.56 -3.22
CA VAL A 90 -2.05 2.40 -3.90
C VAL A 90 -1.90 1.73 -5.26
N ALA A 91 -1.34 2.40 -6.26
CA ALA A 91 -1.38 1.88 -7.63
C ALA A 91 -0.48 0.65 -7.82
N MET A 92 0.80 0.73 -7.45
CA MET A 92 1.74 -0.38 -7.66
C MET A 92 1.47 -1.56 -6.72
N ILE A 93 1.32 -1.31 -5.43
CA ILE A 93 1.12 -2.40 -4.46
C ILE A 93 -0.35 -2.83 -4.42
N GLY A 94 -1.26 -1.91 -4.14
CA GLY A 94 -2.65 -2.25 -3.95
C GLY A 94 -3.34 -2.80 -5.21
N PHE A 95 -3.31 -2.02 -6.29
CA PHE A 95 -4.02 -2.37 -7.51
C PHE A 95 -3.26 -3.37 -8.38
N TYR A 96 -1.95 -3.20 -8.56
CA TYR A 96 -1.18 -4.11 -9.40
C TYR A 96 -0.80 -5.39 -8.66
N GLU A 97 -0.05 -5.35 -7.55
CA GLU A 97 0.27 -6.58 -6.81
C GLU A 97 -1.00 -7.26 -6.25
N GLY A 98 -1.75 -6.59 -5.36
CA GLY A 98 -2.91 -7.22 -4.72
C GLY A 98 -4.10 -7.45 -5.66
N GLY A 99 -4.39 -6.48 -6.52
CA GLY A 99 -5.53 -6.54 -7.43
C GLY A 99 -5.27 -7.43 -8.64
N TYR A 100 -4.24 -7.13 -9.43
CA TYR A 100 -3.97 -7.86 -10.67
C TYR A 100 -3.26 -9.20 -10.41
N ASN A 101 -2.16 -9.20 -9.64
CA ASN A 101 -1.31 -10.40 -9.48
C ASN A 101 -1.91 -11.44 -8.53
N HIS A 102 -2.85 -11.05 -7.67
CA HIS A 102 -3.50 -11.96 -6.73
C HIS A 102 -4.99 -12.12 -7.00
N LEU A 103 -5.78 -11.06 -6.91
CA LEU A 103 -7.24 -11.19 -7.05
C LEU A 103 -7.66 -11.62 -8.47
N ILE A 104 -7.24 -10.88 -9.50
CA ILE A 104 -7.60 -11.20 -10.89
C ILE A 104 -6.97 -12.52 -11.32
N LYS A 105 -5.68 -12.75 -11.01
CA LYS A 105 -5.02 -14.03 -11.25
C LYS A 105 -5.80 -15.21 -10.67
N ASN A 106 -6.23 -15.13 -9.41
CA ASN A 106 -6.97 -16.23 -8.78
C ASN A 106 -8.34 -16.43 -9.42
N ILE A 107 -9.05 -15.37 -9.80
CA ILE A 107 -10.29 -15.49 -10.58
C ILE A 107 -10.02 -16.22 -11.89
N VAL A 108 -8.97 -15.84 -12.63
CA VAL A 108 -8.59 -16.51 -13.88
C VAL A 108 -8.26 -17.98 -13.64
N PHE A 109 -7.52 -18.31 -12.59
CA PHE A 109 -7.19 -19.69 -12.26
C PHE A 109 -8.42 -20.54 -11.95
N PHE A 110 -9.30 -20.07 -11.07
CA PHE A 110 -10.47 -20.84 -10.63
C PHE A 110 -11.60 -20.89 -11.67
N VAL A 111 -11.73 -19.88 -12.54
CA VAL A 111 -12.79 -19.81 -13.56
C VAL A 111 -12.30 -20.28 -14.93
N GLY A 112 -11.13 -19.82 -15.35
CA GLY A 112 -10.53 -20.10 -16.67
C GLY A 112 -9.59 -21.31 -16.70
N GLY A 113 -9.29 -21.89 -15.54
CA GLY A 113 -8.38 -23.04 -15.42
C GLY A 113 -6.90 -22.66 -15.37
N GLU A 114 -6.10 -23.62 -14.93
CA GLU A 114 -4.66 -23.44 -14.70
C GLU A 114 -3.89 -23.08 -15.99
N GLU A 115 -4.24 -23.68 -17.13
CA GLU A 115 -3.58 -23.39 -18.41
C GLU A 115 -3.74 -21.91 -18.80
N THR A 116 -4.97 -21.40 -18.72
CA THR A 116 -5.27 -19.98 -18.98
C THR A 116 -4.50 -19.09 -18.01
N ALA A 117 -4.51 -19.41 -16.72
CA ALA A 117 -3.79 -18.63 -15.72
C ALA A 117 -2.28 -18.60 -15.98
N ARG A 118 -1.66 -19.74 -16.31
CA ARG A 118 -0.22 -19.81 -16.64
C ARG A 118 0.13 -19.04 -17.91
N SER A 119 -0.79 -18.94 -18.87
CA SER A 119 -0.58 -18.16 -20.09
C SER A 119 -0.57 -16.64 -19.83
N LEU A 120 -1.43 -16.17 -18.92
CA LEU A 120 -1.57 -14.74 -18.58
C LEU A 120 -0.61 -14.31 -17.46
N PHE A 121 -0.24 -15.23 -16.57
CA PHE A 121 0.59 -15.01 -15.40
C PHE A 121 1.74 -16.02 -15.38
N PRO A 122 2.74 -15.86 -16.26
CA PRO A 122 3.82 -16.84 -16.42
C PRO A 122 4.85 -16.81 -15.28
N ALA A 123 5.39 -17.99 -14.95
CA ALA A 123 6.56 -18.10 -14.07
C ALA A 123 7.78 -17.37 -14.67
N PRO A 124 8.76 -16.94 -13.84
CA PRO A 124 8.85 -17.11 -12.38
C PRO A 124 8.22 -15.96 -11.58
N THR A 125 7.71 -14.93 -12.25
CA THR A 125 7.18 -13.73 -11.58
C THR A 125 5.92 -14.06 -10.79
N TYR A 126 5.05 -14.89 -11.36
CA TYR A 126 3.75 -15.24 -10.78
C TYR A 126 3.76 -16.66 -10.22
N GLU A 127 3.26 -16.82 -8.98
CA GLU A 127 2.88 -18.13 -8.45
C GLU A 127 1.41 -18.42 -8.74
N MET A 128 1.11 -19.68 -9.03
CA MET A 128 -0.28 -20.14 -9.05
C MET A 128 -0.82 -20.24 -7.61
N PRO A 129 -2.15 -20.19 -7.40
CA PRO A 129 -2.74 -20.13 -6.06
C PRO A 129 -2.68 -21.50 -5.37
N ASN A 130 -1.50 -21.85 -4.87
CA ASN A 130 -1.20 -23.10 -4.18
C ASN A 130 -0.92 -22.91 -2.66
N ASP A 131 -0.82 -21.67 -2.19
CA ASP A 131 -0.64 -21.33 -0.77
C ASP A 131 -1.65 -20.26 -0.32
N THR A 132 -2.48 -20.61 0.67
CA THR A 132 -3.55 -19.73 1.16
C THR A 132 -3.03 -18.47 1.83
N ILE A 133 -1.92 -18.53 2.57
CA ILE A 133 -1.40 -17.37 3.30
C ILE A 133 -0.85 -16.35 2.30
N PHE A 134 -0.09 -16.80 1.32
CA PHE A 134 0.45 -15.95 0.27
C PHE A 134 -0.67 -15.26 -0.51
N GLU A 135 -1.70 -16.01 -0.92
CA GLU A 135 -2.80 -15.46 -1.69
C GLU A 135 -3.69 -14.51 -0.89
N VAL A 136 -4.04 -14.85 0.36
CA VAL A 136 -4.88 -13.99 1.19
C VAL A 136 -4.16 -12.68 1.53
N THR A 137 -2.86 -12.74 1.87
CA THR A 137 -2.08 -11.53 2.17
C THR A 137 -1.89 -10.66 0.93
N GLY A 138 -1.68 -11.26 -0.25
CA GLY A 138 -1.63 -10.54 -1.52
C GLY A 138 -2.95 -9.85 -1.85
N ILE A 139 -4.06 -10.60 -1.85
CA ILE A 139 -5.41 -10.04 -2.11
C ILE A 139 -5.73 -8.90 -1.13
N ALA A 140 -5.39 -9.03 0.15
CA ALA A 140 -5.71 -8.03 1.18
C ALA A 140 -5.07 -6.66 0.92
N GLN A 141 -3.97 -6.57 0.14
CA GLN A 141 -3.38 -5.28 -0.25
C GLN A 141 -4.36 -4.43 -1.08
N PHE A 142 -5.24 -5.06 -1.87
CA PHE A 142 -6.20 -4.35 -2.72
C PHE A 142 -7.30 -3.58 -1.95
N PRO A 143 -8.13 -4.19 -1.08
CA PRO A 143 -9.13 -3.44 -0.33
C PRO A 143 -8.49 -2.41 0.62
N LEU A 144 -7.31 -2.69 1.17
CA LEU A 144 -6.57 -1.72 1.97
C LEU A 144 -6.11 -0.50 1.15
N SER A 145 -5.78 -0.68 -0.13
CA SER A 145 -5.42 0.44 -1.01
C SER A 145 -6.63 1.27 -1.42
N VAL A 146 -7.80 0.67 -1.58
CA VAL A 146 -9.07 1.40 -1.78
C VAL A 146 -9.34 2.28 -0.57
N LEU A 147 -9.22 1.74 0.65
CA LEU A 147 -9.34 2.52 1.88
C LEU A 147 -8.30 3.65 1.94
N THR A 148 -7.04 3.34 1.62
CA THR A 148 -5.93 4.31 1.59
C THR A 148 -6.21 5.43 0.59
N THR A 149 -6.78 5.12 -0.57
CA THR A 149 -7.21 6.10 -1.58
C THR A 149 -8.26 7.05 -1.00
N VAL A 150 -9.30 6.52 -0.36
CA VAL A 150 -10.36 7.31 0.26
C VAL A 150 -9.80 8.24 1.33
N MET A 151 -8.92 7.74 2.21
CA MET A 151 -8.30 8.54 3.26
C MET A 151 -7.36 9.62 2.69
N THR A 152 -6.62 9.32 1.63
CA THR A 152 -5.73 10.27 0.96
C THR A 152 -6.52 11.39 0.28
N ILE A 153 -7.64 11.07 -0.38
CA ILE A 153 -8.54 12.07 -0.97
C ILE A 153 -9.18 12.92 0.13
N ALA A 154 -9.62 12.33 1.24
CA ALA A 154 -10.17 13.08 2.37
C ALA A 154 -9.14 14.07 2.94
N MET A 155 -7.88 13.65 3.11
CA MET A 155 -6.77 14.51 3.54
C MET A 155 -6.56 15.71 2.61
N LEU A 156 -6.60 15.51 1.29
CA LEU A 156 -6.48 16.61 0.33
C LEU A 156 -7.69 17.55 0.30
N ARG A 157 -8.89 17.06 0.67
CA ARG A 157 -10.11 17.88 0.73
C ARG A 157 -10.18 18.74 1.99
N GLU A 158 -9.77 18.18 3.12
CA GLU A 158 -9.79 18.90 4.42
C GLU A 158 -8.81 20.07 4.45
N THR A 159 -7.73 20.03 3.67
CA THR A 159 -6.73 21.10 3.59
C THR A 159 -7.04 22.21 2.58
N ARG A 160 -8.11 22.06 1.79
CA ARG A 160 -8.64 23.12 0.91
C ARG A 160 -9.71 23.98 1.58
N ARG A 161 -10.17 23.59 2.77
CA ARG A 161 -11.13 24.34 3.60
C ARG A 161 -10.37 25.18 4.61
#